data_AF-F9EK08-F1
#
_entry.id   AF-F9EK08-F1
#
_cell.length_a   1.000
_cell.length_b   1.000
_cell.length_c   1.000
_cell.angle_alpha   90.00
_cell.angle_beta   90.00
_cell.angle_gamma   90.00
#
_symmetry.space_group_name_H-M   'P 1'
#
loop_
_entity.id
_entity.type
_entity.pdbx_description
1 polymer ?
#
loop_
_entity_poly.entity_id
_entity_poly.type
_entity_poly.pdbx_seq_one_letter_code
_entity_poly.pdbx_strand_id
1 'polypeptide(L)' 'MNRSIQVEGAFAVLKEDMKLRKLKVRGKNSTKREIGLFCIAYNFNKYLAKLSRKKQGVVLHPLKTA' A
#
# COMPACT_ATOMS: atom_id res chain seq x y z
N MET A 1 -2.03 15.62 -8.20
CA MET A 1 -2.16 14.38 -7.40
C MET A 1 -1.86 14.73 -5.96
N ASN A 2 -2.86 14.73 -5.08
CA ASN A 2 -2.65 15.08 -3.68
C ASN A 2 -2.01 13.89 -2.95
N ARG A 3 -0.80 14.05 -2.40
CA ARG A 3 -0.04 12.93 -1.84
C ARG A 3 -0.47 12.58 -0.41
N SER A 4 -0.96 13.55 0.35
CA SER A 4 -1.54 13.33 1.68
C SER A 4 -2.74 12.39 1.63
N ILE A 5 -3.72 12.68 0.77
CA ILE A 5 -4.93 11.84 0.68
C ILE A 5 -4.62 10.40 0.21
N GLN A 6 -3.58 10.22 -0.62
CA GLN A 6 -3.14 8.88 -1.03
C GLN A 6 -2.54 8.09 0.13
N VAL A 7 -1.76 8.76 0.99
CA VAL A 7 -1.14 8.12 2.15
C VAL A 7 -2.21 7.74 3.16
N GLU A 8 -3.18 8.61 3.41
CA GLU A 8 -4.31 8.36 4.32
C GLU A 8 -5.11 7.14 3.88
N GLY A 9 -5.48 7.06 2.59
CA GLY A 9 -6.19 5.90 2.05
C GLY A 9 -5.40 4.59 2.17
N ALA A 10 -4.08 4.64 1.92
CA ALA A 10 -3.24 3.45 2.10
C ALA A 10 -3.16 3.02 3.57
N PHE A 11 -3.05 3.95 4.51
CA PHE A 11 -3.05 3.66 5.94
C PHE A 11 -4.39 3.10 6.43
N ALA A 12 -5.52 3.57 5.89
CA ALA A 12 -6.83 3.02 6.22
C ALA A 12 -6.92 1.53 5.85
N VAL A 13 -6.47 1.16 4.63
CA VAL A 13 -6.42 -0.25 4.18
C VAL A 13 -5.50 -1.09 5.07
N LEU A 14 -4.31 -0.57 5.41
CA LEU A 14 -3.39 -1.27 6.31
C LEU A 14 -4.03 -1.56 7.69
N LYS A 15 -4.74 -0.59 8.26
CA LYS A 15 -5.33 -0.72 9.60
C LYS A 15 -6.58 -1.57 9.63
N GLU A 16 -7.51 -1.36 8.70
CA GLU A 16 -8.82 -2.02 8.69
C GLU A 16 -8.77 -3.35 7.94
N ASP A 17 -8.44 -3.33 6.65
CA ASP A 17 -8.51 -4.53 5.80
C ASP A 17 -7.41 -5.55 6.15
N MET A 18 -6.19 -5.06 6.37
CA MET A 18 -5.04 -5.90 6.75
C MET A 18 -4.91 -6.08 8.27
N LYS A 19 -5.83 -5.49 9.06
CA LYS A 19 -5.93 -5.64 10.51
C LYS A 19 -4.64 -5.30 11.28
N LEU A 20 -3.83 -4.36 10.77
CA LEU A 20 -2.64 -3.88 11.46
C LEU A 20 -3.03 -2.94 12.61
N ARG A 21 -3.34 -3.51 13.78
CA ARG A 21 -3.68 -2.75 15.00
C ARG A 21 -2.44 -2.35 15.81
N LYS A 22 -1.41 -3.19 15.81
CA LYS A 22 -0.17 -3.00 16.57
C LYS A 22 1.00 -3.68 15.89
N LEU A 23 2.16 -3.03 15.93
CA LEU A 23 3.42 -3.63 15.51
C LEU A 23 3.86 -4.69 16.51
N LYS A 24 4.33 -5.84 16.02
CA LYS A 24 4.78 -6.96 16.84
C LYS A 24 6.19 -6.75 17.38
N VAL A 25 7.01 -5.98 16.68
CA VAL A 25 8.41 -5.75 17.06
C VAL A 25 8.64 -4.38 17.69
N ARG A 26 9.69 -4.28 18.51
CA ARG A 26 10.16 -3.03 19.12
C ARG A 26 11.55 -2.69 18.59
N GLY A 27 11.85 -1.38 18.53
CA GLY A 27 13.12 -0.85 18.05
C GLY A 27 13.02 -0.30 16.63
N LYS A 28 13.76 0.79 16.34
CA LYS A 28 13.62 1.55 15.10
C LYS A 28 13.81 0.71 13.83
N ASN A 29 14.84 -0.15 13.80
CA ASN A 29 15.20 -0.93 12.61
C ASN A 29 14.22 -2.08 12.35
N SER A 30 13.81 -2.80 13.39
CA SER A 30 12.83 -3.89 13.31
C SER A 30 11.46 -3.34 12.94
N THR A 31 11.01 -2.24 13.55
CA THR A 31 9.74 -1.59 13.20
C THR A 31 9.71 -1.15 11.74
N LYS A 32 10.80 -0.57 11.22
CA LYS A 32 10.89 -0.22 9.80
C LYS A 32 10.75 -1.44 8.88
N ARG A 33 11.37 -2.57 9.24
CA ARG A 33 11.26 -3.83 8.48
C ARG A 33 9.83 -4.35 8.49
N GLU A 34 9.18 -4.37 9.65
CA GLU A 34 7.79 -4.82 9.78
C GLU A 34 6.84 -3.95 8.93
N ILE A 35 6.93 -2.62 9.04
CA ILE A 35 6.16 -1.70 8.20
C ILE A 35 6.45 -1.93 6.71
N GLY A 36 7.72 -2.12 6.34
CA GLY A 36 8.12 -2.41 4.97
C GLY A 36 7.45 -3.67 4.41
N LEU A 37 7.35 -4.73 5.22
CA LEU A 37 6.67 -5.97 4.83
C LEU A 37 5.18 -5.74 4.57
N PHE A 38 4.50 -4.96 5.43
CA PHE A 38 3.11 -4.57 5.22
C PHE A 38 2.91 -3.75 3.94
N CYS A 39 3.82 -2.82 3.64
CA CYS A 39 3.79 -2.06 2.39
C CYS A 39 3.94 -2.95 1.15
N ILE A 40 4.82 -3.95 1.21
CA ILE A 40 5.00 -4.93 0.13
C ILE A 40 3.69 -5.73 -0.06
N ALA A 41 3.12 -6.25 1.03
CA ALA A 41 1.87 -7.01 0.99
C ALA A 41 0.70 -6.16 0.44
N TYR A 42 0.59 -4.88 0.82
CA TYR A 42 -0.40 -3.96 0.26
C TYR A 42 -0.26 -3.80 -1.26
N ASN A 43 0.97 -3.62 -1.75
CA ASN A 43 1.22 -3.50 -3.19
C ASN A 43 0.89 -4.80 -3.94
N PHE A 44 1.20 -5.96 -3.37
CA PHE A 44 0.79 -7.26 -3.93
C PHE A 44 -0.73 -7.39 -4.00
N ASN A 45 -1.46 -7.09 -2.92
CA ASN A 45 -2.92 -7.14 -2.92
C ASN A 45 -3.53 -6.22 -3.99
N LYS A 46 -2.97 -5.00 -4.15
CA LYS A 46 -3.39 -4.07 -5.19
C LYS A 46 -3.12 -4.60 -6.60
N TYR A 47 -1.97 -5.25 -6.81
CA TYR A 47 -1.64 -5.88 -8.08
C TYR A 47 -2.56 -7.07 -8.39
N LEU A 48 -2.78 -7.97 -7.42
CA LEU A 48 -3.68 -9.11 -7.57
C LEU A 48 -5.11 -8.66 -7.86
N ALA A 49 -5.61 -7.63 -7.17
CA ALA A 49 -6.92 -7.05 -7.45
C ALA A 49 -7.03 -6.49 -8.87
N LYS A 50 -5.96 -5.86 -9.40
CA LYS A 50 -5.92 -5.41 -10.80
C LYS A 50 -5.90 -6.58 -11.78
N LEU A 51 -5.13 -7.63 -11.47
CA LEU A 51 -5.03 -8.84 -12.26
C LEU A 51 -6.39 -9.55 -12.35
N SER A 52 -7.08 -9.76 -11.23
CA SER A 52 -8.41 -10.37 -11.19
C SER A 52 -9.45 -9.57 -11.99
N ARG A 53 -9.30 -8.24 -12.06
CA ARG A 53 -10.18 -7.36 -12.84
C ARG A 53 -9.75 -7.22 -14.31
N LYS A 54 -8.68 -7.90 -14.75
CA LYS A 54 -8.08 -7.77 -16.09
C LYS A 54 -7.76 -6.31 -16.48
N LYS A 55 -7.39 -5.48 -15.50
CA LYS A 55 -7.04 -4.04 -15.70
C LYS A 55 -5.53 -3.79 -15.69
N GLN A 56 -4.74 -4.75 -16.13
CA GLN A 56 -3.30 -4.55 -16.26
C GLN A 56 -3.01 -3.58 -17.41
N GLY A 57 -2.01 -2.70 -17.25
CA GLY A 57 -1.67 -1.67 -18.25
C GLY A 57 -2.62 -0.47 -18.35
N VAL A 58 -3.79 -0.51 -17.71
CA VAL A 58 -4.75 0.61 -17.73
C VAL A 58 -4.31 1.68 -16.74
N VAL A 59 -3.98 2.86 -17.26
CA VAL A 59 -3.69 4.06 -16.47
C VAL A 59 -4.89 5.00 -16.54
N LEU A 60 -5.46 5.35 -15.39
CA LEU A 60 -6.63 6.25 -15.32
C LEU A 60 -6.30 7.69 -15.72
N HIS A 61 -5.03 8.10 -15.57
CA HIS A 61 -4.56 9.43 -15.91
C HIS A 61 -3.22 9.32 -16.65
N PRO A 62 -2.93 10.21 -17.60
CA PRO A 62 -1.63 10.24 -18.26
C PRO A 62 -0.50 10.35 -17.24
N LEU A 63 0.59 9.60 -17.46
CA LEU A 63 1.78 9.77 -16.65
C LEU A 63 2.34 11.17 -16.92
N LYS A 64 2.56 11.95 -15.86
CA LYS A 64 3.30 13.21 -16.01
C LYS A 64 4.72 12.88 -16.42
N THR A 65 5.12 13.36 -17.59
CA THR A 65 6.52 13.40 -18.02
C THR A 65 7.30 14.30 -17.05
N ALA A 66 8.54 13.89 -16.72
CA ALA A 66 9.43 14.63 -15.84
C ALA A 66 9.91 15.93 -16.49
#